data_AF-A0A9W6LQD4-F1
#
_entry.id   AF-A0A9W6LQD4-F1
#
_cell.length_a   1.000
_cell.length_b   1.000
_cell.length_c   1.000
_cell.angle_alpha   90.00
_cell.angle_beta   90.00
_cell.angle_gamma   90.00
#
_symmetry.space_group_name_H-M   'P 1'
#
loop_
_entity.id
_entity.type
_entity.pdbx_description
1 polymer ?
#
loop_
_entity_poly.entity_id
_entity_poly.type
_entity_poly.pdbx_seq_one_letter_code
_entity_poly.pdbx_strand_id
1 'polypeptide(L)'
;MSLQKTSFHNWSCWSSVTAVAEHEAVAIAQRTKAALAAAKARGVKLGSPVAANTVAAARSGTSAKARSKAQNIGAVVKDIECSGVTTLSGIGRALEARGVQTPSGNTNWQAAQVARVRATAA
;
A
#
# COMPACT_ATOMS: atom_id res chain seq x y z
N MET A 1 -0.81 21.86 -49.41
CA MET A 1 -1.30 21.86 -48.03
C MET A 1 -2.39 20.79 -47.91
N SER A 2 -2.02 19.53 -47.63
CA SER A 2 -3.00 18.43 -47.58
C SER A 2 -2.54 17.35 -46.58
N LEU A 3 -2.61 17.69 -45.30
CA LEU A 3 -2.39 16.78 -44.16
C LEU A 3 -3.74 16.39 -43.57
N GLN A 4 -4.44 15.43 -44.15
CA GLN A 4 -5.59 14.78 -43.50
C GLN A 4 -5.78 13.39 -44.13
N LYS A 5 -5.84 12.33 -43.30
CA LYS A 5 -6.28 10.92 -43.55
C LYS A 5 -5.26 9.79 -43.25
N THR A 6 -4.51 9.84 -42.15
CA THR A 6 -3.80 8.65 -41.63
C THR A 6 -4.26 8.16 -40.25
N SER A 7 -5.25 8.80 -39.61
CA SER A 7 -5.64 8.47 -38.23
C SER A 7 -6.74 7.42 -38.04
N PHE A 8 -7.47 6.99 -39.07
CA PHE A 8 -8.62 6.07 -38.87
C PHE A 8 -8.31 4.58 -39.07
N HIS A 9 -7.31 4.22 -39.90
CA HIS A 9 -6.97 2.80 -40.16
C HIS A 9 -6.17 2.12 -39.03
N ASN A 10 -5.55 2.91 -38.15
CA ASN A 10 -4.75 2.38 -37.03
C ASN A 10 -5.64 1.92 -35.86
N TRP A 11 -6.82 2.52 -35.67
CA TRP A 11 -7.71 2.20 -34.55
C TRP A 11 -8.38 0.84 -34.67
N SER A 12 -8.74 0.42 -35.89
CA SER A 12 -9.32 -0.92 -36.13
C SER A 12 -8.31 -2.04 -35.85
N CYS A 13 -7.02 -1.81 -36.13
CA CYS A 13 -5.93 -2.75 -35.83
C CYS A 13 -5.65 -2.82 -34.32
N TRP A 14 -5.71 -1.69 -33.61
CA TRP A 14 -5.58 -1.69 -32.14
C TRP A 14 -6.74 -2.40 -31.43
N SER A 15 -7.96 -2.23 -31.92
CA SER A 15 -9.12 -2.93 -31.37
C SER A 15 -9.03 -4.45 -31.57
N SER A 16 -8.58 -4.92 -32.74
CA SER A 16 -8.41 -6.36 -32.98
C SER A 16 -7.29 -6.98 -32.14
N VAL A 17 -6.15 -6.28 -32.00
CA VAL A 17 -5.04 -6.74 -31.15
C VAL A 17 -5.46 -6.78 -29.67
N THR A 18 -6.28 -5.83 -29.22
CA THR A 18 -6.81 -5.82 -27.84
C THR A 18 -7.71 -7.03 -27.59
N ALA A 19 -8.64 -7.33 -28.50
CA ALA A 19 -9.54 -8.48 -28.37
C ALA A 19 -8.78 -9.83 -28.36
N VAL A 20 -7.72 -9.95 -29.17
CA VAL A 20 -6.87 -11.14 -29.18
C VAL A 20 -6.07 -11.27 -27.88
N ALA A 21 -5.51 -10.18 -27.37
CA ALA A 21 -4.76 -10.17 -26.12
C ALA A 21 -5.63 -10.57 -24.91
N GLU A 22 -6.87 -10.07 -24.85
CA GLU A 22 -7.83 -10.45 -23.81
C GLU A 22 -8.16 -11.94 -23.86
N HIS A 23 -8.41 -12.47 -25.05
CA HIS A 23 -8.69 -13.89 -25.25
C HIS A 23 -7.51 -14.78 -24.82
N GLU A 24 -6.28 -14.40 -25.18
CA GLU A 24 -5.07 -15.12 -24.77
C GLU A 24 -4.87 -15.10 -23.26
N ALA A 25 -5.09 -13.96 -22.59
CA ALA A 25 -5.02 -13.85 -21.14
C ALA A 25 -6.04 -14.77 -20.45
N VAL A 26 -7.28 -14.81 -20.95
CA VAL A 26 -8.32 -15.72 -20.44
C VAL A 26 -7.92 -17.18 -20.63
N ALA A 27 -7.42 -17.55 -21.81
CA ALA A 27 -6.99 -18.92 -22.09
C ALA A 27 -5.82 -19.37 -21.18
N ILE A 28 -4.85 -18.49 -20.92
CA ILE A 28 -3.75 -18.74 -19.98
C ILE A 28 -4.28 -18.93 -18.56
N ALA A 29 -5.17 -18.04 -18.11
CA ALA A 29 -5.77 -18.10 -16.77
C ALA A 29 -6.58 -19.39 -16.56
N GLN A 30 -7.36 -19.81 -17.57
CA GLN A 30 -8.12 -21.05 -17.53
C GLN A 30 -7.21 -22.26 -17.36
N ARG A 31 -6.09 -22.33 -18.10
CA ARG A 31 -5.12 -23.43 -18.00
C ARG A 31 -4.42 -23.46 -16.65
N THR A 32 -3.99 -22.31 -16.12
CA THR A 32 -3.38 -22.26 -14.78
C THR A 32 -4.37 -22.68 -13.71
N LYS A 33 -5.63 -22.22 -13.78
CA LYS A 33 -6.67 -22.61 -12.84
C LYS A 33 -6.95 -24.11 -12.89
N ALA A 34 -7.03 -24.70 -14.09
CA ALA A 34 -7.20 -26.14 -14.26
C ALA A 34 -6.03 -26.94 -13.68
N ALA A 35 -4.78 -26.51 -13.94
CA ALA A 35 -3.60 -27.17 -13.40
C ALA A 35 -3.53 -27.10 -11.86
N LEU A 36 -3.86 -25.95 -11.27
CA LEU A 36 -3.92 -25.77 -9.82
C LEU A 36 -5.04 -26.60 -9.19
N ALA A 37 -6.21 -26.68 -9.84
CA ALA A 37 -7.31 -27.52 -9.38
C ALA A 37 -6.92 -29.01 -9.39
N ALA A 38 -6.26 -29.47 -10.45
CA ALA A 38 -5.75 -30.83 -10.54
C ALA A 38 -4.68 -31.12 -9.47
N ALA A 39 -3.78 -30.17 -9.19
CA ALA A 39 -2.80 -30.30 -8.12
C ALA A 39 -3.47 -30.41 -6.74
N LYS A 40 -4.51 -29.59 -6.49
CA LYS A 40 -5.29 -29.66 -5.26
C LYS A 40 -6.04 -30.98 -5.11
N ALA A 41 -6.62 -31.51 -6.20
CA ALA A 41 -7.28 -32.83 -6.22
C ALA A 41 -6.30 -33.97 -5.92
N ARG A 42 -5.04 -33.86 -6.34
CA ARG A 42 -3.94 -34.78 -5.96
C ARG A 42 -3.46 -34.61 -4.51
N GLY A 43 -4.03 -33.68 -3.75
CA GLY A 43 -3.62 -33.41 -2.36
C GLY A 43 -2.37 -32.53 -2.23
N VAL A 44 -1.89 -31.90 -3.31
CA VAL A 44 -0.76 -30.98 -3.24
C VAL A 44 -1.17 -29.72 -2.45
N LYS A 45 -0.46 -29.44 -1.36
CA LYS A 45 -0.67 -28.22 -0.58
C LYS A 45 -0.09 -27.02 -1.33
N LEU A 46 -0.97 -26.20 -1.90
CA LEU A 46 -0.61 -24.96 -2.58
C LEU A 46 -0.26 -23.85 -1.57
N GLY A 47 0.77 -23.06 -1.86
CA GLY A 47 1.27 -21.96 -1.01
C GLY A 47 2.65 -22.24 -0.41
N SER A 48 3.24 -21.25 0.26
CA SER A 48 4.54 -21.41 0.92
C SER A 48 4.39 -22.19 2.24
N PRO A 49 5.14 -23.29 2.45
CA PRO A 49 5.08 -24.06 3.70
C PRO A 49 5.60 -23.28 4.90
N VAL A 50 6.46 -22.29 4.66
CA VAL A 50 7.09 -21.46 5.70
C VAL A 50 6.18 -20.32 6.14
N ALA A 51 5.28 -19.85 5.26
CA ALA A 51 4.40 -18.72 5.54
C ALA A 51 3.51 -18.94 6.77
N ALA A 52 3.06 -20.19 7.01
CA ALA A 52 2.28 -20.53 8.19
C ALA A 52 3.00 -20.17 9.50
N ASN A 53 4.33 -20.30 9.52
CA ASN A 53 5.16 -20.08 10.71
C ASN A 53 5.77 -18.67 10.74
N THR A 54 5.93 -18.01 9.59
CA THR A 54 6.59 -16.69 9.52
C THR A 54 5.64 -15.51 9.49
N VAL A 55 4.38 -15.67 9.05
CA VAL A 55 3.43 -14.55 8.94
C VAL A 55 3.14 -13.92 10.31
N ALA A 56 3.01 -14.73 11.36
CA ALA A 56 2.79 -14.23 12.71
C ALA A 56 3.99 -13.40 13.22
N ALA A 57 5.21 -13.93 13.04
CA ALA A 57 6.44 -13.23 13.40
C ALA A 57 6.64 -11.93 12.59
N ALA A 58 6.37 -11.96 11.28
CA ALA A 58 6.47 -10.80 10.41
C ALA A 58 5.45 -9.71 10.79
N ARG A 59 4.21 -10.10 11.12
CA ARG A 59 3.18 -9.18 11.64
C ARG A 59 3.62 -8.57 12.96
N SER A 60 4.10 -9.38 13.90
CA SER A 60 4.61 -8.92 15.19
C SER A 60 5.75 -7.92 15.02
N GLY A 61 6.75 -8.23 14.19
CA GLY A 61 7.88 -7.34 13.91
C GLY A 61 7.44 -6.02 13.26
N THR A 62 6.50 -6.07 12.32
CA THR A 62 5.93 -4.87 11.69
C THR A 62 5.19 -4.00 12.71
N SER A 63 4.35 -4.61 13.56
CA SER A 63 3.63 -3.91 14.62
C SER A 63 4.57 -3.33 15.69
N ALA A 64 5.64 -4.05 16.05
CA ALA A 64 6.65 -3.56 16.99
C ALA A 64 7.39 -2.34 16.43
N LYS A 65 7.80 -2.39 15.15
CA LYS A 65 8.43 -1.26 14.46
C LYS A 65 7.50 -0.05 14.38
N ALA A 66 6.21 -0.27 14.11
CA ALA A 66 5.21 0.79 14.10
C ALA A 66 5.03 1.44 15.48
N ARG A 67 4.96 0.63 16.56
CA ARG A 67 4.88 1.13 17.94
C ARG A 67 6.11 1.94 18.33
N SER A 68 7.31 1.45 18.04
CA SER A 68 8.56 2.18 18.32
C SER A 68 8.60 3.53 17.60
N LYS A 69 8.21 3.59 16.32
CA LYS A 69 8.07 4.87 15.60
C LYS A 69 7.05 5.79 16.26
N ALA A 70 5.89 5.27 16.66
CA ALA A 70 4.86 6.05 17.31
C ALA A 70 5.33 6.60 18.67
N GLN A 71 6.08 5.82 19.46
CA GLN A 71 6.67 6.26 20.73
C GLN A 71 7.68 7.40 20.53
N ASN A 72 8.58 7.27 19.54
CA ASN A 72 9.56 8.31 19.23
C ASN A 72 8.89 9.63 18.83
N ILE A 73 7.87 9.58 17.98
CA ILE A 73 7.12 10.77 17.56
C ILE A 73 6.25 11.28 18.72
N GLY A 74 5.70 10.38 19.54
CA GLY A 74 4.87 10.70 20.69
C GLY A 74 5.58 11.57 21.73
N ALA A 75 6.89 11.38 21.92
CA ALA A 75 7.71 12.27 22.75
C ALA A 75 7.71 13.71 22.22
N VAL A 76 7.93 13.89 20.92
CA VAL A 76 7.90 15.21 20.26
C VAL A 76 6.49 15.83 20.35
N VAL A 77 5.45 15.02 20.20
CA VAL A 77 4.06 15.47 20.37
C VAL A 77 3.80 15.97 21.78
N LYS A 78 4.30 15.28 22.82
CA LYS A 78 4.19 15.75 24.21
C LYS A 78 4.90 17.08 24.43
N ASP A 79 6.10 17.26 23.86
CA ASP A 79 6.81 18.55 23.93
C ASP A 79 6.02 19.69 23.26
N ILE A 80 5.35 19.39 22.15
CA ILE A 80 4.47 20.35 21.46
C ILE A 80 3.24 20.68 22.32
N GLU A 81 2.64 19.67 22.97
CA GLU A 81 1.51 19.88 23.89
C GLU A 81 1.94 20.75 25.08
N CYS A 82 3.12 20.51 25.66
CA CYS A 82 3.68 21.35 26.73
C CYS A 82 3.97 22.79 26.29
N SER A 83 4.23 23.02 25.00
CA SER A 83 4.37 24.39 24.45
C SER A 83 3.03 25.13 24.27
N GLY A 84 1.90 24.49 24.62
CA GLY A 84 0.56 25.10 24.64
C GLY A 84 -0.30 24.79 23.43
N VAL A 85 0.17 23.97 22.47
CA VAL A 85 -0.61 23.59 21.29
C VAL A 85 -1.48 22.38 21.61
N THR A 86 -2.79 22.59 21.72
CA THR A 86 -3.75 21.54 22.15
C THR A 86 -4.55 20.93 21.00
N THR A 87 -4.57 21.57 19.83
CA THR A 87 -5.34 21.08 18.67
C THR A 87 -4.53 20.08 17.86
N LEU A 88 -5.16 18.98 17.41
CA LEU A 88 -4.48 17.94 16.62
C LEU A 88 -3.89 18.48 15.31
N SER A 89 -4.59 19.37 14.62
CA SER A 89 -4.09 20.02 13.42
C SER A 89 -2.93 20.99 13.72
N GLY A 90 -2.97 21.69 14.86
CA GLY A 90 -1.88 22.54 15.31
C GLY A 90 -0.63 21.73 15.63
N ILE A 91 -0.79 20.59 16.29
CA ILE A 91 0.30 19.65 16.56
C ILE A 91 0.89 19.14 15.24
N GLY A 92 0.07 18.79 14.25
CA GLY A 92 0.53 18.38 12.93
C GLY A 92 1.40 19.45 12.24
N ARG A 93 0.94 20.71 12.25
CA ARG A 93 1.73 21.84 11.71
C ARG A 93 3.03 22.07 12.48
N ALA A 94 3.03 21.88 13.80
CA ALA A 94 4.24 21.99 14.60
C ALA A 94 5.23 20.85 14.30
N LEU A 95 4.74 19.63 14.04
CA LEU A 95 5.58 18.51 13.59
C LEU A 95 6.19 18.77 12.22
N GLU A 96 5.40 19.31 11.28
CA GLU A 96 5.88 19.77 9.97
C GLU A 96 6.98 20.83 10.10
N ALA A 97 6.76 21.86 10.93
CA ALA A 97 7.71 22.93 11.15
C ALA A 97 9.03 22.44 11.78
N ARG A 98 8.97 21.36 12.57
CA ARG A 98 10.14 20.69 13.16
C ARG A 98 10.81 19.69 12.20
N GLY A 99 10.31 19.54 10.98
CA GLY A 99 10.86 18.62 9.98
C GLY A 99 10.59 17.13 10.26
N VAL A 100 9.65 16.83 11.16
CA VAL A 100 9.32 15.45 11.51
C VAL A 100 8.46 14.85 10.41
N GLN A 101 8.97 13.82 9.75
CA GLN A 101 8.20 13.10 8.73
C GLN A 101 7.21 12.11 9.35
N THR A 102 6.09 11.91 8.67
CA THR A 102 5.14 10.83 8.99
C THR A 102 5.81 9.47 8.85
N PRO A 103 5.28 8.40 9.48
CA PRO A 103 5.85 7.05 9.36
C PRO A 103 6.00 6.52 7.92
N SER A 104 5.23 7.07 6.98
CA SER A 104 5.23 6.76 5.55
C SER A 104 6.17 7.66 4.72
N GLY A 105 6.86 8.62 5.35
CA GLY A 105 7.83 9.51 4.69
C GLY A 105 7.24 10.81 4.11
N ASN A 106 5.94 11.06 4.28
CA ASN A 106 5.35 12.35 3.90
C ASN A 106 5.68 13.42 4.96
N THR A 107 5.80 14.67 4.53
CA THR A 107 5.99 15.83 5.40
C THR A 107 4.67 16.31 6.00
N ASN A 108 3.55 16.24 5.27
CA ASN A 108 2.26 16.73 5.75
C ASN A 108 1.62 15.80 6.80
N TRP A 109 1.21 16.37 7.93
CA TRP A 109 0.56 15.71 9.06
C TRP A 109 -0.94 16.01 9.12
N GLN A 110 -1.74 14.96 8.95
CA GLN A 110 -3.18 15.03 9.18
C GLN A 110 -3.52 14.83 10.66
N ALA A 111 -4.58 15.50 11.14
CA ALA A 111 -5.06 15.39 12.52
C ALA A 111 -5.34 13.93 12.96
N ALA A 112 -5.87 13.10 12.05
CA ALA A 112 -6.11 11.68 12.32
C ALA A 112 -4.82 10.89 12.56
N GLN A 113 -3.70 11.26 11.91
CA GLN A 113 -2.40 10.62 12.13
C GLN A 113 -1.85 11.00 13.50
N VAL A 114 -1.98 12.27 13.90
CA VAL A 114 -1.60 12.73 15.24
C VAL A 114 -2.40 12.00 16.32
N ALA A 115 -3.72 11.86 16.15
CA ALA A 115 -4.56 11.12 17.08
C ALA A 115 -4.12 9.65 17.24
N ARG A 116 -3.77 8.97 16.13
CA ARG A 116 -3.27 7.59 16.17
C ARG A 116 -1.92 7.48 16.88
N VAL A 117 -1.02 8.43 16.67
CA VAL A 117 0.27 8.48 17.38
C VAL A 117 0.02 8.62 18.88
N ARG A 118 -0.86 9.52 19.31
CA ARG A 118 -1.23 9.68 20.74
C ARG A 118 -1.80 8.40 21.33
N ALA A 119 -2.74 7.76 20.62
CA ALA A 119 -3.37 6.52 21.08
C ALA A 119 -2.40 5.31 21.14
N THR A 120 -1.34 5.32 20.34
CA THR A 120 -0.36 4.22 20.28
C THR A 120 0.84 4.45 21.22
N ALA A 121 1.14 5.72 21.53
CA ALA A 121 2.26 6.13 22.39
C ALA A 121 1.88 6.33 23.87
N ALA A 122 0.58 6.28 24.19
CA ALA A 122 0.08 6.13 25.56
C ALA A 122 0.27 4.68 26.04
#